data_AF-A0A128FGC2-F1
#
_entry.id   AF-A0A128FGC2-F1
#
_cell.length_a   1.000
_cell.length_b   1.000
_cell.length_c   1.000
_cell.angle_alpha   90.00
_cell.angle_beta   90.00
_cell.angle_gamma   90.00
#
_symmetry.space_group_name_H-M   'P 1'
#
loop_
_entity.id
_entity.type
_entity.pdbx_description
1 polymer ?
#
loop_
_entity_poly.entity_id
_entity_poly.type
_entity_poly.pdbx_seq_one_letter_code
_entity_poly.pdbx_strand_id
1 'polypeptide(L)'
;MMYIGVKWDQPPPFLLRLFDRPLQLLLAVMLASTPLLLWLAWALSQPARRLERAAKRVAKGQFEVDPQLEKGTSEFRQAGESFNQMVEAVNQMISGQQRLLSDISHELRSPLTRLRMANALAIRKQGESQELERIDTEAQRLEQMISELLTLSRMPSSA
;
A
#
# COMPACT_ATOMS: atom_id res chain seq x y z
N MET A 1 39.57 9.79 -66.31
CA MET A 1 39.48 8.32 -66.42
C MET A 1 39.40 7.76 -65.01
N MET A 2 38.31 7.02 -64.71
CA MET A 2 38.13 5.98 -63.66
C MET A 2 36.86 6.19 -62.82
N TYR A 3 35.74 5.65 -63.32
CA TYR A 3 34.55 5.36 -62.52
C TYR A 3 34.67 3.93 -61.98
N ILE A 4 34.65 3.77 -60.66
CA ILE A 4 34.61 2.47 -59.99
C ILE A 4 33.15 2.01 -59.97
N GLY A 5 32.80 1.06 -60.84
CA GLY A 5 31.50 0.40 -60.85
C GLY A 5 31.44 -0.69 -59.79
N VAL A 6 30.77 -0.41 -58.66
CA VAL A 6 30.42 -1.43 -57.66
C VAL A 6 29.28 -2.27 -58.24
N LYS A 7 29.57 -3.49 -58.70
CA LYS A 7 28.55 -4.46 -59.14
C LYS A 7 27.82 -5.03 -57.93
N TRP A 8 26.65 -4.48 -57.62
CA TRP A 8 25.66 -5.07 -56.73
C TRP A 8 24.78 -6.02 -57.54
N ASP A 9 25.09 -7.32 -57.62
CA ASP A 9 24.20 -8.21 -58.40
C ASP A 9 24.20 -9.70 -58.00
N GLN A 10 24.47 -10.04 -56.73
CA GLN A 10 24.11 -11.37 -56.23
C GLN A 10 23.48 -11.26 -54.83
N PRO A 11 22.19 -11.56 -54.64
CA PRO A 11 21.64 -11.74 -53.31
C PRO A 11 22.42 -12.90 -52.64
N PRO A 12 22.81 -12.75 -51.37
CA PRO A 12 23.67 -13.72 -50.72
C PRO A 12 23.00 -15.11 -50.70
N PRO A 13 23.72 -16.19 -51.06
CA PRO A 13 23.15 -17.52 -51.34
C PRO A 13 22.46 -18.19 -50.14
N PHE A 14 22.61 -17.65 -48.92
CA PHE A 14 21.86 -18.13 -47.76
C PHE A 14 20.36 -17.81 -47.85
N LEU A 15 19.96 -16.70 -48.48
CA LEU A 15 18.56 -16.28 -48.56
C LEU A 15 17.76 -17.26 -49.44
N LEU A 16 18.32 -17.67 -50.57
CA LEU A 16 17.66 -18.60 -51.50
C LEU A 16 17.54 -20.02 -50.92
N ARG A 17 18.58 -20.49 -50.21
CA ARG A 17 18.57 -21.80 -49.52
C ARG A 17 17.60 -21.83 -48.34
N LEU A 18 17.33 -20.68 -47.72
CA LEU A 18 16.28 -20.50 -46.71
C LEU A 18 14.90 -20.76 -47.37
N PHE A 19 14.64 -20.18 -48.54
CA PHE A 19 13.35 -20.32 -49.25
C PHE A 19 13.06 -21.73 -49.79
N ASP A 20 14.05 -22.63 -49.91
CA ASP A 20 13.85 -23.99 -50.44
C ASP A 20 13.03 -24.92 -49.53
N ARG A 21 12.91 -24.60 -48.23
CA ARG A 21 12.18 -25.44 -47.24
C ARG A 21 11.36 -24.58 -46.27
N PRO A 22 10.30 -23.88 -46.73
CA PRO A 22 9.55 -22.93 -45.91
C PRO A 22 8.89 -23.58 -44.69
N LEU A 23 8.45 -24.84 -44.80
CA LEU A 23 7.85 -25.59 -43.69
C LEU A 23 8.87 -25.92 -42.58
N GLN A 24 10.13 -26.21 -42.91
CA GLN A 24 11.15 -26.50 -41.91
C GLN A 24 11.56 -25.24 -41.15
N LEU A 25 11.61 -24.09 -41.82
CA LEU A 25 11.82 -22.80 -41.18
C LEU A 25 10.67 -22.44 -40.24
N LEU A 26 9.43 -22.62 -40.68
CA LEU A 26 8.26 -22.35 -39.86
C LEU A 26 8.30 -23.22 -38.59
N LEU A 27 8.58 -24.52 -38.74
CA LEU A 27 8.75 -25.42 -37.59
C LEU A 27 9.89 -24.99 -36.68
N ALA A 28 11.05 -24.64 -37.22
CA ALA A 28 12.20 -24.20 -36.42
C ALA A 28 11.91 -22.91 -35.65
N VAL A 29 11.29 -21.92 -36.29
CA VAL A 29 10.87 -20.66 -35.65
C VAL A 29 9.81 -20.94 -34.59
N MET A 30 8.84 -21.81 -34.86
CA MET A 30 7.80 -22.17 -33.89
C MET A 30 8.41 -22.86 -32.67
N LEU A 31 9.33 -23.82 -32.89
CA LEU A 31 10.00 -24.54 -31.81
C LEU A 31 10.87 -23.63 -30.95
N ALA A 32 11.49 -22.61 -31.55
CA ALA A 32 12.34 -21.64 -30.84
C ALA A 32 11.52 -20.55 -30.12
N SER A 33 10.48 -20.03 -30.76
CA SER A 33 9.68 -18.91 -30.23
C SER A 33 8.73 -19.34 -29.11
N THR A 34 8.13 -20.53 -29.20
CA THR A 34 7.18 -21.03 -28.18
C THR A 34 7.78 -21.08 -26.77
N PRO A 35 8.94 -21.73 -26.50
CA PRO A 35 9.51 -21.76 -25.16
C PRO A 35 9.97 -20.37 -24.69
N LEU A 36 10.44 -19.52 -25.60
CA LEU A 36 10.83 -18.14 -25.29
C LEU A 36 9.62 -17.33 -24.80
N LEU A 37 8.49 -17.40 -25.50
CA LEU A 37 7.25 -16.71 -25.12
C LEU A 37 6.68 -17.23 -23.80
N LEU A 38 6.70 -18.55 -23.59
CA LEU A 38 6.27 -19.15 -22.32
C LEU A 38 7.15 -18.71 -21.15
N TRP A 39 8.47 -18.67 -21.35
CA TRP A 39 9.42 -18.19 -20.35
C TRP A 39 9.18 -16.72 -20.02
N LEU A 40 9.00 -15.88 -21.04
CA LEU A 40 8.71 -14.46 -20.86
C LEU A 40 7.38 -14.24 -20.11
N ALA A 41 6.32 -14.96 -20.50
CA ALA A 41 5.03 -14.89 -19.82
C ALA A 41 5.14 -15.27 -18.34
N TRP A 42 5.93 -16.29 -18.02
CA TRP A 42 6.16 -16.71 -16.63
C TRP A 42 6.99 -15.69 -15.84
N ALA A 43 8.04 -15.16 -16.45
CA ALA A 43 8.92 -14.14 -15.87
C ALA A 43 8.19 -12.84 -15.54
N LEU A 44 7.18 -12.45 -16.34
CA LEU A 44 6.34 -11.27 -16.09
C LEU A 44 5.18 -11.57 -15.12
N SER A 45 4.58 -12.75 -15.20
CA SER A 45 3.43 -13.11 -14.34
C SER A 45 3.82 -13.25 -12.87
N GLN A 46 5.03 -13.76 -12.59
CA GLN A 46 5.48 -13.96 -11.21
C GLN A 46 5.56 -12.64 -10.40
N PRO A 47 6.26 -11.57 -10.83
CA PRO A 47 6.31 -10.31 -10.08
C PRO A 47 4.94 -9.63 -10.00
N ALA A 48 4.12 -9.69 -11.05
CA ALA A 48 2.75 -9.16 -11.02
C ALA A 48 1.90 -9.82 -9.93
N ARG A 49 1.96 -11.15 -9.80
CA ARG A 49 1.27 -11.90 -8.73
C ARG A 49 1.78 -11.55 -7.33
N ARG A 50 3.06 -11.17 -7.18
CA ARG A 50 3.59 -10.72 -5.89
C ARG A 50 3.01 -9.38 -5.48
N LEU A 51 2.97 -8.41 -6.40
CA LEU A 51 2.30 -7.12 -6.19
C LEU A 51 0.82 -7.30 -5.83
N GLU A 52 0.11 -8.17 -6.55
CA GLU A 52 -1.30 -8.48 -6.25
C GLU A 52 -1.48 -9.02 -4.83
N ARG A 53 -0.61 -9.95 -4.40
CA ARG A 53 -0.65 -10.49 -3.03
C ARG A 53 -0.33 -9.44 -1.98
N ALA A 54 0.66 -8.59 -2.23
CA ALA A 54 1.02 -7.51 -1.32
C ALA A 54 -0.14 -6.52 -1.19
N ALA A 55 -0.76 -6.11 -2.30
CA ALA A 55 -1.95 -5.26 -2.29
C ALA A 55 -3.11 -5.91 -1.51
N LYS A 56 -3.34 -7.22 -1.67
CA LYS A 56 -4.34 -7.95 -0.88
C LYS A 56 -4.02 -8.00 0.61
N ARG A 57 -2.75 -8.04 1.01
CA ARG A 57 -2.36 -7.95 2.43
C ARG A 57 -2.65 -6.56 3.00
N VAL A 58 -2.27 -5.52 2.26
CA VAL A 58 -2.56 -4.12 2.64
C VAL A 58 -4.07 -3.87 2.76
N ALA A 59 -4.87 -4.42 1.84
CA ALA A 59 -6.33 -4.35 1.90
C ALA A 59 -6.94 -5.03 3.15
N LYS A 60 -6.22 -5.96 3.78
CA LYS A 60 -6.58 -6.60 5.05
C LYS A 60 -6.03 -5.87 6.28
N GLY A 61 -5.44 -4.70 6.11
CA GLY A 61 -4.84 -3.93 7.21
C GLY A 61 -3.41 -4.36 7.58
N GLN A 62 -2.76 -5.21 6.77
CA GLN A 62 -1.36 -5.59 6.98
C GLN A 62 -0.44 -4.63 6.23
N PHE A 63 -0.02 -3.56 6.91
CA PHE A 63 0.84 -2.51 6.36
C PHE A 63 2.33 -2.84 6.53
N GLU A 64 2.75 -3.97 5.97
CA GLU A 64 4.15 -4.42 6.01
C GLU A 64 4.82 -4.24 4.65
N VAL A 65 6.00 -3.64 4.67
CA VAL A 65 6.88 -3.47 3.50
C VAL A 65 7.38 -4.85 3.04
N ASP A 66 7.37 -5.11 1.74
CA ASP A 66 7.84 -6.39 1.16
C ASP A 66 9.07 -6.17 0.27
N PRO A 67 10.29 -6.46 0.76
CA PRO A 67 11.53 -6.32 -0.01
C PRO A 67 11.60 -7.23 -1.25
N GLN A 68 10.71 -8.23 -1.38
CA GLN A 68 10.69 -9.08 -2.56
C GLN A 68 10.05 -8.39 -3.78
N LEU A 69 9.32 -7.29 -3.57
CA LEU A 69 8.74 -6.47 -4.65
C LEU A 69 9.80 -5.62 -5.35
N GLU A 70 10.89 -5.27 -4.67
CA GLU A 70 12.01 -4.48 -5.19
C GLU A 70 12.99 -5.32 -6.04
N LYS A 71 12.66 -6.59 -6.28
CA LYS A 71 13.45 -7.53 -7.07
C LYS A 71 12.81 -7.74 -8.43
N GLY A 72 13.64 -7.95 -9.45
CA GLY A 72 13.20 -8.22 -10.82
C GLY A 72 13.68 -7.18 -11.81
N THR A 73 12.93 -7.01 -12.91
CA THR A 73 13.23 -6.00 -13.93
C THR A 73 13.13 -4.59 -13.36
N SER A 74 13.67 -3.61 -14.07
CA SER A 74 13.74 -2.23 -13.60
C SER A 74 12.35 -1.66 -13.28
N GLU A 75 11.37 -1.98 -14.12
CA GLU A 75 9.99 -1.52 -14.03
C GLU A 75 9.28 -2.09 -12.80
N PHE A 76 9.40 -3.40 -12.56
CA PHE A 76 8.79 -4.03 -11.39
C PHE A 76 9.46 -3.60 -10.09
N ARG A 77 10.78 -3.40 -10.10
CA ARG A 77 11.49 -2.86 -8.93
C ARG A 77 11.01 -1.46 -8.56
N GLN A 78 10.93 -0.55 -9.52
CA GLN A 78 10.40 0.81 -9.29
C GLN A 78 8.95 0.78 -8.80
N ALA A 79 8.11 -0.10 -9.36
CA ALA A 79 6.73 -0.30 -8.89
C ALA A 79 6.69 -0.85 -7.45
N GLY A 80 7.58 -1.79 -7.12
CA GLY A 80 7.73 -2.33 -5.78
C GLY A 80 8.19 -1.29 -4.76
N GLU A 81 9.20 -0.49 -5.09
CA GLU A 81 9.67 0.63 -4.26
C GLU A 81 8.55 1.64 -4.01
N SER A 82 7.83 2.05 -5.07
CA SER A 82 6.70 2.99 -4.96
C SER A 82 5.56 2.40 -4.11
N PHE A 83 5.28 1.10 -4.25
CA PHE A 83 4.29 0.41 -3.44
C PHE A 83 4.70 0.37 -1.97
N ASN A 84 5.97 0.06 -1.68
CA ASN A 84 6.50 0.02 -0.32
C ASN A 84 6.45 1.41 0.34
N GLN A 85 6.80 2.47 -0.39
CA GLN A 85 6.66 3.86 0.07
C GLN A 85 5.20 4.21 0.39
N MET A 86 4.26 3.77 -0.45
CA MET A 86 2.82 3.96 -0.19
C MET A 86 2.40 3.24 1.10
N VAL A 87 2.83 2.00 1.31
CA VAL A 87 2.53 1.23 2.53
C VAL A 87 3.06 1.94 3.77
N GLU A 88 4.29 2.43 3.71
CA GLU A 88 4.91 3.16 4.81
C GLU A 88 4.18 4.48 5.10
N ALA A 89 3.84 5.26 4.07
CA ALA A 89 3.06 6.48 4.22
C ALA A 89 1.68 6.23 4.86
N VAL A 90 0.98 5.17 4.46
CA VAL A 90 -0.29 4.77 5.06
C VAL A 90 -0.11 4.37 6.52
N ASN A 91 0.92 3.58 6.83
CA ASN A 91 1.21 3.17 8.21
C ASN A 91 1.52 4.37 9.13
N GLN A 92 2.32 5.33 8.62
CA GLN A 92 2.63 6.57 9.32
C GLN A 92 1.39 7.43 9.54
N MET A 93 0.49 7.52 8.54
CA MET A 93 -0.77 8.25 8.66
C MET A 93 -1.66 7.65 9.75
N ILE A 94 -1.85 6.33 9.76
CA ILE A 94 -2.66 5.63 10.77
C ILE A 94 -2.05 5.81 12.17
N SER A 95 -0.74 5.61 12.30
CA SER A 95 -0.01 5.82 13.56
C SER A 95 -0.08 7.27 14.03
N GLY A 96 -0.13 8.23 13.10
CA GLY A 96 -0.33 9.65 13.38
C GLY A 96 -1.73 9.94 13.95
N GLN A 97 -2.77 9.38 13.33
CA GLN A 97 -4.15 9.53 13.82
C GLN A 97 -4.33 8.95 15.23
N GLN A 98 -3.75 7.77 15.51
CA GLN A 98 -3.81 7.16 16.84
C GLN A 98 -3.13 8.02 17.91
N ARG A 99 -1.95 8.57 17.60
CA ARG A 99 -1.24 9.50 18.50
C ARG A 99 -2.06 10.76 18.74
N LEU A 100 -2.57 11.38 17.68
CA LEU A 100 -3.41 12.58 17.77
C LEU A 100 -4.63 12.36 18.66
N LEU A 101 -5.35 11.25 18.49
CA LEU A 101 -6.50 10.91 19.34
C LEU A 101 -6.10 10.73 20.81
N SER A 102 -4.96 10.10 21.06
CA SER A 102 -4.40 9.96 22.40
C SER A 102 -4.09 11.32 23.03
N ASP A 103 -3.43 12.20 22.29
CA ASP A 103 -3.06 13.53 22.75
C ASP A 103 -4.29 14.40 23.04
N ILE A 104 -5.26 14.43 22.12
CA ILE A 104 -6.54 15.12 22.32
C ILE A 104 -7.24 14.62 23.58
N SER A 105 -7.28 13.31 23.80
CA SER A 105 -7.96 12.73 24.97
C SER A 105 -7.25 13.10 26.29
N HIS A 106 -5.91 13.15 26.28
CA HIS A 106 -5.14 13.64 27.42
C HIS A 106 -5.42 15.13 27.69
N GLU A 107 -5.44 15.95 26.65
CA GLU A 107 -5.73 17.38 26.78
C GLU A 107 -7.16 17.65 27.25
N LEU A 108 -8.15 16.85 26.83
CA LEU A 108 -9.55 16.97 27.25
C LEU A 108 -9.80 16.53 28.71
N ARG A 109 -8.96 15.65 29.26
CA ARG A 109 -9.08 15.21 30.66
C ARG A 109 -8.84 16.35 31.66
N SER A 110 -7.94 17.27 31.33
CA SER A 110 -7.62 18.44 32.16
C SER A 110 -8.80 19.42 32.35
N PRO A 111 -9.44 19.97 31.28
CA PRO A 111 -10.61 20.81 31.42
C PRO A 111 -11.81 20.05 32.02
N LEU A 112 -11.98 18.76 31.74
CA LEU A 112 -13.05 17.96 32.34
C LEU A 112 -12.89 17.82 33.86
N THR A 113 -11.66 17.54 34.33
CA THR A 113 -11.34 17.54 35.76
C THR A 113 -11.63 18.90 36.39
N ARG A 114 -11.27 20.00 35.72
CA ARG A 114 -11.56 21.36 36.19
C ARG A 114 -13.06 21.66 36.27
N LEU A 115 -13.84 21.22 35.29
CA LEU A 115 -15.30 21.37 35.28
C LEU A 115 -15.92 20.61 36.47
N ARG A 116 -15.52 19.35 36.69
CA ARG A 116 -16.00 18.54 37.83
C ARG A 116 -15.63 19.17 39.17
N MET A 117 -14.41 19.70 39.31
CA MET A 117 -14.01 20.43 40.52
C MET A 117 -14.86 21.68 40.75
N ALA A 118 -15.13 22.47 39.71
CA ALA A 118 -15.98 23.65 39.81
C ALA A 118 -17.42 23.27 40.21
N ASN A 119 -17.96 22.19 39.65
CA ASN A 119 -19.27 21.66 39.99
C ASN A 119 -19.34 21.19 41.46
N ALA A 120 -18.34 20.45 41.92
CA ALA A 120 -18.23 20.01 43.32
C ALA A 120 -18.14 21.20 44.30
N LEU A 121 -17.44 22.27 43.92
CA LEU A 121 -17.39 23.51 44.71
C LEU A 121 -18.74 24.25 44.72
N ALA A 122 -19.49 24.24 43.62
CA ALA A 122 -20.82 24.82 43.53
C ALA A 122 -21.81 24.07 44.44
N ILE A 123 -21.84 22.74 44.38
CA ILE A 123 -22.65 21.88 45.27
C ILE A 123 -22.35 22.19 46.74
N ARG A 124 -21.07 22.32 47.10
CA ARG A 124 -20.67 22.65 48.47
C ARG A 124 -21.13 24.04 48.94
N LYS A 125 -21.22 25.02 48.03
CA LYS A 125 -21.58 26.42 48.37
C LYS A 125 -23.08 26.69 48.36
N GLN A 126 -23.80 26.12 47.39
CA GLN A 126 -25.20 26.45 47.12
C GLN A 126 -26.17 25.32 47.49
N GLY A 127 -25.65 24.16 47.88
CA GLY A 127 -26.43 22.95 48.07
C GLY A 127 -26.57 22.15 46.77
N GLU A 128 -27.18 20.98 46.88
CA GLU A 128 -27.43 20.10 45.74
C GLU A 128 -28.60 20.66 44.92
N SER A 129 -28.43 20.70 43.59
CA SER A 129 -29.48 21.10 42.64
C SER A 129 -29.56 20.07 41.52
N GLN A 130 -30.74 19.86 40.94
CA GLN A 130 -30.91 18.92 39.82
C GLN A 130 -30.03 19.30 38.62
N GLU A 131 -29.77 20.58 38.42
CA GLU A 131 -28.90 21.09 37.36
C GLU A 131 -27.43 20.71 37.59
N LEU A 132 -26.94 20.82 38.82
CA LEU A 132 -25.56 20.44 39.17
C LEU A 132 -25.34 18.93 39.08
N GLU A 133 -26.33 18.12 39.46
CA GLU A 133 -26.30 16.65 39.31
C GLU A 133 -26.31 16.23 37.83
N ARG A 134 -27.12 16.90 37.00
CA ARG A 134 -27.11 16.71 35.54
C ARG A 134 -25.76 17.06 34.92
N ILE A 135 -25.13 18.16 35.34
CA ILE A 135 -23.81 18.57 34.86
C ILE A 135 -22.74 17.52 35.20
N ASP A 136 -22.75 16.97 36.41
CA ASP A 136 -21.79 15.91 36.78
C ASP A 136 -22.02 14.64 35.96
N THR A 137 -23.29 14.25 35.78
CA THR A 137 -23.66 13.08 34.98
C THR A 137 -23.19 13.20 33.53
N GLU A 138 -23.41 14.35 32.89
CA GLU A 138 -22.93 14.60 31.52
C GLU A 138 -21.39 14.64 31.44
N ALA A 139 -20.72 15.20 32.45
CA ALA A 139 -19.27 15.17 32.52
C ALA A 139 -18.71 13.74 32.61
N GLN A 140 -19.34 12.86 33.41
CA GLN A 140 -18.98 11.44 33.49
C GLN A 140 -19.24 10.73 32.16
N ARG A 141 -20.35 11.03 31.49
CA ARG A 141 -20.69 10.47 30.18
C ARG A 141 -19.67 10.85 29.10
N LEU A 142 -19.22 12.11 29.09
CA LEU A 142 -18.15 12.57 28.20
C LEU A 142 -16.82 11.82 28.46
N GLU A 143 -16.46 11.60 29.73
CA GLU A 143 -15.26 10.84 30.09
C GLU A 143 -15.32 9.40 29.54
N GLN A 144 -16.48 8.76 29.71
CA GLN A 144 -16.71 7.40 29.23
C GLN A 144 -16.62 7.33 27.70
N MET A 145 -17.28 8.24 26.97
CA MET A 145 -17.22 8.28 25.50
C MET A 145 -15.80 8.49 24.98
N ILE A 146 -15.00 9.35 25.62
CA ILE A 146 -13.59 9.56 25.26
C ILE A 146 -12.79 8.26 25.47
N SER A 147 -13.01 7.57 26.59
CA SER A 147 -12.33 6.30 26.89
C SER A 147 -12.70 5.20 25.90
N GLU A 148 -13.97 5.09 25.51
CA GLU A 148 -14.46 4.12 24.52
C GLU A 148 -13.85 4.39 23.13
N LEU A 149 -13.83 5.65 22.69
CA LEU A 149 -13.24 6.06 21.41
C LEU A 149 -11.75 5.70 21.35
N LEU A 150 -10.99 6.01 22.41
CA LEU A 150 -9.59 5.63 22.50
C LEU A 150 -9.35 4.12 22.47
N THR A 151 -10.25 3.35 23.08
CA THR A 151 -10.15 1.89 23.10
C THR A 151 -10.37 1.33 21.69
N LEU A 152 -11.37 1.86 20.97
CA LEU A 152 -11.65 1.49 19.58
C LEU A 152 -10.51 1.86 18.62
N SER A 153 -9.90 3.03 18.79
CA SER A 153 -8.80 3.47 17.90
C SER A 153 -7.50 2.68 18.09
N ARG A 154 -7.32 2.06 19.26
CA ARG A 154 -6.15 1.22 19.60
C ARG A 154 -6.33 -0.25 19.23
N MET A 155 -7.54 -0.72 18.92
CA MET A 155 -7.72 -2.11 18.50
C MET A 155 -7.08 -2.32 17.13
N PRO A 156 -6.06 -3.19 17.00
CA PRO A 156 -5.53 -3.55 15.70
C PRO A 156 -6.65 -4.26 14.91
N SER A 157 -6.85 -3.85 13.66
CA SER A 157 -7.72 -4.53 12.70
C SER A 157 -7.18 -5.95 12.47
N SER A 158 -7.57 -6.86 13.35
CA SER A 158 -7.30 -8.30 13.27
C SER A 158 -8.53 -8.94 12.64
N ALA A 159 -8.48 -9.05 11.31
CA ALA A 159 -9.45 -9.80 10.51
C ALA A 159 -8.71 -10.68 9.49
#